data_AF-A0A1G0CL79-F1
#
_entry.id   AF-A0A1G0CL79-F1
#
_cell.length_a   1.000
_cell.length_b   1.000
_cell.length_c   1.000
_cell.angle_alpha   90.00
_cell.angle_beta   90.00
_cell.angle_gamma   90.00
#
_symmetry.space_group_name_H-M   'P 1'
#
loop_
_entity.id
_entity.type
_entity.pdbx_description
1 polymer ?
#
loop_
_entity_poly.entity_id
_entity_poly.type
_entity_poly.pdbx_seq_one_letter_code
_entity_poly.pdbx_strand_id
1 'polypeptide(L)'
;MLKQVKFSADQPKMHTFERCKRLTDKHVKQIFLIALLLTGKFSLAQDTPEYQLLWEIKGKGLKKPSYLFGSMHSNDPRLFQFPDSLYVAFEKADAVVLETDVSALFDEYDVRLDLFDLEILSKNKPYTNSREATTTVYGNEDGRPQFIDAWLQQTGYCAGKKFYPLEGLEDQLKAVEKISNITARTALSSLLFSKEAFVQSYIQGDIATLSKMLKSQLENVPGAYDALITRRNVVMANGLDTLMRKQSVFCAVGSGHLHGTDGILQLLRSKGYTVRPVKATYSTEPTPAQQTVTSWRVYTVESDTFGFSIPLSGKPLEFASQEDYRFVYQELGQGNTYELIIRSADETLSSYKKQFIDNQRQRPVELTLPNGIEAIEGMVHDEWKGLQWRRIFIHDNKAYIMVCYGGNKFMHSDRPKKYFDRLTLTNF
;
A
#
# COMPACT_ATOMS: atom_id res chain seq x y z
N MET A 1 66.79 6.17 -16.70
CA MET A 1 66.71 7.66 -16.65
C MET A 1 65.34 8.04 -16.11
N LEU A 2 65.23 8.32 -14.81
CA LEU A 2 64.02 8.85 -14.17
C LEU A 2 64.51 9.95 -13.22
N LYS A 3 64.20 11.22 -13.53
CA LYS A 3 64.47 12.37 -12.67
C LYS A 3 63.15 12.99 -12.24
N GLN A 4 62.94 13.01 -10.93
CA GLN A 4 62.02 13.91 -10.22
C GLN A 4 62.42 15.38 -10.44
N VAL A 5 61.47 16.32 -10.49
CA VAL A 5 61.55 17.65 -9.83
C VAL A 5 60.11 18.20 -9.58
N LYS A 6 59.99 18.97 -8.49
CA LYS A 6 58.85 19.53 -7.76
C LYS A 6 58.17 20.80 -8.35
N PHE A 7 56.98 21.05 -7.80
CA PHE A 7 56.10 22.24 -7.71
C PHE A 7 56.64 23.67 -7.88
N SER A 8 55.78 24.55 -8.40
CA SER A 8 55.59 25.94 -7.91
C SER A 8 54.14 26.39 -8.07
N ALA A 9 53.65 27.14 -7.08
CA ALA A 9 52.33 27.74 -6.97
C ALA A 9 52.25 29.05 -7.77
N ASP A 10 51.05 29.42 -8.21
CA ASP A 10 50.67 30.83 -8.36
C ASP A 10 49.14 31.00 -8.32
N GLN A 11 48.70 31.85 -7.39
CA GLN A 11 47.34 32.38 -7.23
C GLN A 11 47.47 33.91 -7.34
N PRO A 12 46.68 34.61 -8.16
CA PRO A 12 46.71 36.06 -8.17
C PRO A 12 45.82 36.63 -7.06
N LYS A 13 46.45 37.44 -6.19
CA LYS A 13 45.80 38.38 -5.28
C LYS A 13 45.30 39.61 -6.07
N MET A 14 44.18 40.19 -5.63
CA MET A 14 43.95 41.62 -5.80
C MET A 14 43.47 42.25 -4.48
N HIS A 15 44.32 43.16 -4.00
CA HIS A 15 44.09 44.21 -2.99
C HIS A 15 42.93 45.14 -3.46
N THR A 16 42.17 45.90 -2.66
CA THR A 16 42.54 46.72 -1.49
C THR A 16 41.27 47.27 -0.79
N PHE A 17 41.25 47.17 0.54
CA PHE A 17 40.91 48.14 1.60
C PHE A 17 39.66 49.06 1.60
N GLU A 18 38.89 48.87 2.68
CA GLU A 18 38.29 49.83 3.64
C GLU A 18 38.58 51.33 3.42
N ARG A 19 37.70 52.30 3.72
CA ARG A 19 37.07 52.56 5.03
C ARG A 19 36.18 53.82 4.97
N CYS A 20 35.25 53.90 5.92
CA CYS A 20 34.76 55.10 6.63
C CYS A 20 33.47 55.86 6.20
N LYS A 21 32.47 55.71 7.09
CA LYS A 21 31.67 56.73 7.81
C LYS A 21 30.62 57.60 7.06
N ARG A 22 29.36 57.28 7.41
CA ARG A 22 28.22 58.15 7.81
C ARG A 22 28.21 59.61 7.35
N LEU A 23 27.11 59.98 6.70
CA LEU A 23 26.25 61.19 6.78
C LEU A 23 25.16 60.92 5.69
N THR A 24 23.85 61.12 5.79
CA THR A 24 23.00 61.89 6.70
C THR A 24 21.53 61.55 6.39
N ASP A 25 20.72 61.57 7.45
CA ASP A 25 19.28 61.78 7.46
C ASP A 25 18.75 62.68 6.33
N LYS A 26 17.83 62.14 5.50
CA LYS A 26 16.63 62.88 5.02
C LYS A 26 15.65 62.08 4.15
N HIS A 27 15.99 60.87 3.69
CA HIS A 27 15.12 60.14 2.73
C HIS A 27 14.38 58.92 3.29
N VAL A 28 14.51 58.60 4.58
CA VAL A 28 13.90 57.38 5.16
C VAL A 28 12.43 57.56 5.56
N LYS A 29 11.91 58.81 5.66
CA LYS A 29 10.53 59.05 6.12
C LYS A 29 9.46 59.17 5.03
N GLN A 30 9.81 59.18 3.74
CA GLN A 30 8.82 59.26 2.64
C GLN A 30 8.57 57.94 1.90
N ILE A 31 9.38 56.90 2.12
CA ILE A 31 9.13 55.57 1.55
C ILE A 31 8.18 54.74 2.46
N PHE A 32 8.03 55.12 3.73
CA PHE A 32 7.15 54.42 4.68
C PHE A 32 5.66 54.82 4.61
N LEU A 33 5.27 55.79 3.78
CA LEU A 33 3.88 56.26 3.69
C LEU A 33 3.14 55.82 2.41
N ILE A 34 3.79 55.10 1.51
CA ILE A 34 3.13 54.46 0.34
C ILE A 34 2.99 52.94 0.54
N ALA A 35 3.63 52.36 1.56
CA ALA A 35 3.54 50.94 1.90
C ALA A 35 2.37 50.58 2.84
N LEU A 36 1.50 51.53 3.21
CA LEU A 36 0.46 51.34 4.23
C LEU A 36 -0.99 51.51 3.72
N LEU A 37 -1.25 51.18 2.45
CA LEU A 37 -2.62 51.17 1.87
C LEU A 37 -2.90 49.97 0.96
N LEU A 38 -2.19 48.85 1.15
CA LEU A 38 -2.42 47.58 0.42
C LEU A 38 -2.48 46.36 1.36
N THR A 39 -2.97 46.53 2.59
CA THR A 39 -3.38 45.41 3.45
C THR A 39 -4.90 45.23 3.44
N GLY A 40 -5.49 45.23 2.25
CA GLY A 40 -6.74 44.52 2.03
C GLY A 40 -6.44 43.04 2.14
N LYS A 41 -6.85 42.41 3.25
CA LYS A 41 -6.94 40.95 3.34
C LYS A 41 -8.02 40.46 2.38
N PHE A 42 -7.73 40.43 1.09
CA PHE A 42 -8.35 39.45 0.23
C PHE A 42 -7.73 38.11 0.60
N SER A 43 -8.39 37.38 1.50
CA SER A 43 -8.43 35.93 1.35
C SER A 43 -9.11 35.69 0.00
N LEU A 44 -8.33 35.72 -1.07
CA LEU A 44 -8.61 34.83 -2.17
C LEU A 44 -8.49 33.45 -1.54
N ALA A 45 -9.62 32.86 -1.18
CA ALA A 45 -9.72 31.42 -1.25
C ALA A 45 -9.18 31.08 -2.63
N GLN A 46 -7.95 30.56 -2.70
CA GLN A 46 -7.53 29.89 -3.90
C GLN A 46 -8.60 28.83 -4.10
N ASP A 47 -9.37 28.94 -5.18
CA ASP A 47 -10.18 27.85 -5.69
C ASP A 47 -9.19 26.70 -5.87
N THR A 48 -9.11 25.88 -4.83
CA THR A 48 -8.61 24.53 -4.97
C THR A 48 -9.53 23.90 -6.01
N PRO A 49 -9.01 23.16 -7.00
CA PRO A 49 -9.86 22.27 -7.77
C PRO A 49 -10.78 21.56 -6.77
N GLU A 50 -12.11 21.65 -6.95
CA GLU A 50 -13.03 20.94 -6.05
C GLU A 50 -12.53 19.49 -5.97
N TYR A 51 -12.22 19.00 -4.77
CA TYR A 51 -11.67 17.66 -4.58
C TYR A 51 -12.60 16.63 -5.25
N GLN A 52 -12.15 16.01 -6.33
CA GLN A 52 -12.98 15.22 -7.24
C GLN A 52 -12.65 13.72 -7.18
N LEU A 53 -12.08 13.23 -6.10
CA LEU A 53 -11.84 11.79 -5.94
C LEU A 53 -13.05 11.02 -5.42
N LEU A 54 -14.00 11.67 -4.71
CA LEU A 54 -15.16 10.99 -4.12
C LEU A 54 -16.47 11.46 -4.76
N TRP A 55 -17.29 10.52 -5.21
CA TRP A 55 -18.56 10.77 -5.90
C TRP A 55 -19.70 9.99 -5.27
N GLU A 56 -20.86 10.62 -5.15
CA GLU A 56 -22.10 9.97 -4.72
C GLU A 56 -22.96 9.63 -5.93
N ILE A 57 -23.49 8.40 -5.94
CA ILE A 57 -24.34 7.85 -6.99
C ILE A 57 -25.74 7.60 -6.41
N LYS A 58 -26.76 8.20 -7.06
CA LYS A 58 -28.19 8.08 -6.71
C LYS A 58 -29.04 7.88 -7.98
N GLY A 59 -30.33 7.62 -7.77
CA GLY A 59 -31.32 7.48 -8.85
C GLY A 59 -31.69 6.02 -9.11
N LYS A 60 -32.40 5.75 -10.22
CA LYS A 60 -32.78 4.39 -10.68
C LYS A 60 -33.36 3.44 -9.62
N GLY A 61 -34.09 3.99 -8.64
CA GLY A 61 -34.72 3.19 -7.57
C GLY A 61 -33.75 2.71 -6.47
N LEU A 62 -32.52 3.24 -6.42
CA LEU A 62 -31.59 2.95 -5.32
C LEU A 62 -32.18 3.40 -3.97
N LYS A 63 -32.28 2.47 -3.01
CA LYS A 63 -32.79 2.75 -1.65
C LYS A 63 -31.82 3.59 -0.82
N LYS A 64 -30.52 3.42 -1.06
CA LYS A 64 -29.42 4.13 -0.41
C LYS A 64 -28.44 4.61 -1.49
N PRO A 65 -27.75 5.74 -1.31
CA PRO A 65 -26.67 6.11 -2.20
C PRO A 65 -25.56 5.06 -2.22
N SER A 66 -24.85 4.98 -3.33
CA SER A 66 -23.55 4.31 -3.41
C SER A 66 -22.46 5.33 -3.69
N TYR A 67 -21.21 4.96 -3.48
CA TYR A 67 -20.07 5.86 -3.57
C TYR A 67 -19.02 5.29 -4.52
N LEU A 68 -18.40 6.17 -5.32
CA LEU A 68 -17.29 5.85 -6.19
C LEU A 68 -16.09 6.73 -5.81
N PHE A 69 -14.99 6.08 -5.48
CA PHE A 69 -13.75 6.71 -5.06
C PHE A 69 -12.63 6.43 -6.08
N GLY A 70 -11.85 7.46 -6.40
CA GLY A 70 -10.65 7.35 -7.21
C GLY A 70 -9.45 6.99 -6.34
N SER A 71 -9.01 5.74 -6.37
CA SER A 71 -7.81 5.28 -5.66
C SER A 71 -6.53 5.56 -6.46
N MET A 72 -5.39 5.35 -5.80
CA MET A 72 -4.09 5.26 -6.43
C MET A 72 -3.34 4.06 -5.86
N HIS A 73 -2.74 3.25 -6.73
CA HIS A 73 -2.03 2.02 -6.37
C HIS A 73 -0.66 2.31 -5.77
N SER A 74 -0.63 2.96 -4.63
CA SER A 74 0.60 3.30 -3.91
C SER A 74 0.39 3.23 -2.40
N ASN A 75 1.47 2.88 -1.69
CA ASN A 75 1.52 2.87 -0.25
C ASN A 75 2.11 4.17 0.35
N ASP A 76 2.30 5.23 -0.44
CA ASP A 76 2.79 6.52 0.05
C ASP A 76 1.85 7.06 1.17
N PRO A 77 2.35 7.31 2.39
CA PRO A 77 1.53 7.74 3.52
C PRO A 77 0.75 9.03 3.29
N ARG A 78 1.23 9.92 2.41
CA ARG A 78 0.58 11.20 2.07
C ARG A 78 -0.81 10.99 1.47
N LEU A 79 -1.02 9.86 0.78
CA LEU A 79 -2.25 9.56 0.06
C LEU A 79 -3.38 9.09 0.97
N PHE A 80 -3.07 8.74 2.22
CA PHE A 80 -4.02 8.27 3.23
C PHE A 80 -4.61 9.40 4.06
N GLN A 81 -4.32 10.66 3.70
CA GLN A 81 -4.95 11.85 4.26
C GLN A 81 -6.34 12.06 3.64
N PHE A 82 -7.23 11.09 3.84
CA PHE A 82 -8.58 11.12 3.28
C PHE A 82 -9.43 12.23 3.93
N PRO A 83 -10.32 12.88 3.17
CA PRO A 83 -11.30 13.80 3.75
C PRO A 83 -12.29 13.05 4.65
N ASP A 84 -12.85 13.75 5.65
CA ASP A 84 -13.85 13.22 6.60
C ASP A 84 -15.04 12.58 5.87
N SER A 85 -15.45 13.19 4.77
CA SER A 85 -16.53 12.71 3.91
C SER A 85 -16.30 11.30 3.36
N LEU A 86 -15.04 10.89 3.16
CA LEU A 86 -14.70 9.54 2.72
C LEU A 86 -14.99 8.52 3.81
N TYR A 87 -14.58 8.79 5.05
CA TYR A 87 -14.86 7.89 6.17
C TYR A 87 -16.37 7.72 6.38
N VAL A 88 -17.14 8.81 6.28
CA VAL A 88 -18.62 8.75 6.36
C VAL A 88 -19.22 7.91 5.23
N ALA A 89 -18.73 8.06 4.00
CA ALA A 89 -19.19 7.28 2.86
C ALA A 89 -18.85 5.79 2.99
N PHE A 90 -17.62 5.48 3.42
CA PHE A 90 -17.13 4.13 3.62
C PHE A 90 -17.86 3.41 4.76
N GLU A 91 -18.09 4.10 5.88
CA GLU A 91 -18.84 3.57 7.02
C GLU A 91 -20.26 3.18 6.62
N LYS A 92 -20.97 4.07 5.89
CA LYS A 92 -22.39 3.92 5.52
C LYS A 92 -22.67 2.88 4.43
N ALA A 93 -21.68 2.54 3.60
CA ALA A 93 -21.84 1.57 2.54
C ALA A 93 -22.00 0.15 3.08
N ASP A 94 -22.82 -0.68 2.44
CA ASP A 94 -23.08 -2.06 2.89
C ASP A 94 -21.98 -3.04 2.40
N ALA A 95 -21.30 -2.74 1.29
CA ALA A 95 -20.24 -3.56 0.71
C ALA A 95 -19.08 -2.72 0.15
N VAL A 96 -17.90 -3.32 0.07
CA VAL A 96 -16.70 -2.78 -0.60
C VAL A 96 -16.57 -3.41 -1.99
N VAL A 97 -16.29 -2.57 -2.99
CA VAL A 97 -16.12 -2.98 -4.38
C VAL A 97 -14.80 -2.42 -4.89
N LEU A 98 -13.99 -3.25 -5.53
CA LEU A 98 -12.72 -2.83 -6.14
C LEU A 98 -12.66 -3.29 -7.60
N GLU A 99 -11.66 -2.82 -8.35
CA GLU A 99 -11.43 -3.27 -9.73
C GLU A 99 -11.25 -4.79 -9.80
N THR A 100 -10.41 -5.34 -8.93
CA THR A 100 -10.10 -6.77 -8.83
C THR A 100 -9.94 -7.17 -7.37
N ASP A 101 -9.83 -8.47 -7.11
CA ASP A 101 -9.40 -8.98 -5.80
C ASP A 101 -7.89 -8.83 -5.66
N VAL A 102 -7.46 -7.80 -4.93
CA VAL A 102 -6.03 -7.57 -4.72
C VAL A 102 -5.38 -8.61 -3.82
N SER A 103 -6.17 -9.38 -3.06
CA SER A 103 -5.64 -10.50 -2.27
C SER A 103 -5.29 -11.68 -3.17
N ALA A 104 -5.97 -11.88 -4.30
CA ALA A 104 -5.68 -12.95 -5.25
C ALA A 104 -4.36 -12.78 -6.01
N LEU A 105 -3.79 -11.57 -6.03
CA LEU A 105 -2.46 -11.29 -6.61
C LEU A 105 -1.33 -12.11 -5.97
N PHE A 106 -1.56 -12.63 -4.76
CA PHE A 106 -0.65 -13.45 -3.97
C PHE A 106 -0.11 -14.69 -4.71
N ASP A 107 -0.98 -15.44 -5.41
CA ASP A 107 -0.59 -16.74 -5.98
C ASP A 107 0.40 -16.58 -7.15
N GLU A 108 0.41 -15.40 -7.77
CA GLU A 108 1.07 -15.20 -9.05
C GLU A 108 2.35 -14.35 -8.95
N TYR A 109 2.46 -13.44 -7.97
CA TYR A 109 3.57 -12.48 -7.92
C TYR A 109 4.07 -12.12 -6.51
N ASP A 110 5.39 -12.13 -6.32
CA ASP A 110 6.02 -11.45 -5.19
C ASP A 110 6.04 -9.94 -5.46
N VAL A 111 5.46 -9.16 -4.54
CA VAL A 111 5.39 -7.70 -4.66
C VAL A 111 6.73 -7.01 -4.33
N ARG A 112 7.72 -7.73 -3.79
CA ARG A 112 9.06 -7.20 -3.51
C ARG A 112 9.87 -7.19 -4.80
N LEU A 113 10.38 -6.01 -5.16
CA LEU A 113 11.17 -5.85 -6.41
C LEU A 113 12.65 -6.15 -6.19
N ASP A 114 13.16 -5.77 -5.02
CA ASP A 114 14.52 -6.02 -4.60
C ASP A 114 14.49 -7.08 -3.50
N LEU A 115 14.33 -8.36 -3.89
CA LEU A 115 14.83 -9.45 -3.06
C LEU A 115 16.34 -9.24 -3.04
N PHE A 116 16.83 -8.46 -2.08
CA PHE A 116 18.27 -8.26 -1.91
C PHE A 116 18.92 -9.62 -2.06
N ASP A 117 19.97 -9.68 -2.89
CA ASP A 117 20.91 -10.79 -2.94
C ASP A 117 21.30 -11.03 -1.48
N LEU A 118 20.65 -12.00 -0.85
CA LEU A 118 20.85 -12.35 0.54
C LEU A 118 22.18 -13.10 0.54
N GLU A 119 23.26 -12.33 0.43
CA GLU A 119 24.66 -12.69 0.56
C GLU A 119 24.96 -13.19 1.99
N ILE A 120 24.03 -13.88 2.65
CA ILE A 120 24.20 -14.51 3.96
C ILE A 120 25.23 -15.63 3.88
N LEU A 121 25.37 -16.25 2.71
CA LEU A 121 26.40 -17.24 2.41
C LEU A 121 27.71 -16.62 1.87
N SER A 122 27.71 -15.32 1.53
CA SER A 122 28.95 -14.60 1.24
C SER A 122 29.72 -14.44 2.54
N LYS A 123 30.93 -15.03 2.58
CA LYS A 123 31.87 -14.88 3.70
C LYS A 123 32.19 -13.42 4.01
N ASN A 124 31.91 -12.49 3.08
CA ASN A 124 32.33 -11.10 3.13
C ASN A 124 31.21 -10.12 3.54
N LYS A 125 29.91 -10.47 3.42
CA LYS A 125 28.78 -9.61 3.85
C LYS A 125 27.56 -10.41 4.38
N PRO A 126 27.67 -11.12 5.51
CA PRO A 126 26.55 -11.89 6.04
C PRO A 126 25.47 -10.96 6.58
N TYR A 127 24.19 -11.28 6.34
CA TYR A 127 22.96 -10.62 6.84
C TYR A 127 23.21 -9.20 7.37
N THR A 128 23.17 -8.24 6.45
CA THR A 128 23.63 -6.88 6.72
C THR A 128 22.80 -6.26 7.85
N ASN A 129 23.42 -5.53 8.79
CA ASN A 129 22.71 -4.59 9.69
C ASN A 129 22.06 -3.41 8.93
N SER A 130 21.82 -3.56 7.63
CA SER A 130 21.21 -2.53 6.80
C SER A 130 19.82 -2.25 7.31
N ARG A 131 19.48 -0.97 7.41
CA ARG A 131 18.13 -0.48 7.70
C ARG A 131 17.52 0.16 6.47
N GLU A 132 18.03 -0.14 5.28
CA GLU A 132 17.45 0.34 4.03
C GLU A 132 16.10 -0.35 3.81
N ALA A 133 15.13 0.43 3.32
CA ALA A 133 13.81 -0.07 2.99
C ALA A 133 13.86 -0.82 1.65
N THR A 134 13.32 -2.03 1.62
CA THR A 134 13.07 -2.75 0.37
C THR A 134 12.00 -2.03 -0.45
N THR A 135 12.20 -1.98 -1.77
CA THR A 135 11.23 -1.46 -2.73
C THR A 135 10.18 -2.52 -3.06
N THR A 136 8.93 -2.11 -3.19
CA THR A 136 7.81 -2.95 -3.60
C THR A 136 7.14 -2.40 -4.86
N VAL A 137 6.31 -3.19 -5.52
CA VAL A 137 5.47 -2.78 -6.67
C VAL A 137 4.64 -1.52 -6.35
N TYR A 138 4.29 -1.29 -5.09
CA TYR A 138 3.41 -0.21 -4.65
C TYR A 138 4.15 0.92 -3.89
N GLY A 139 5.47 0.82 -3.73
CA GLY A 139 6.30 1.82 -3.06
C GLY A 139 7.48 1.19 -2.33
N ASN A 140 7.51 1.26 -1.00
CA ASN A 140 8.60 0.69 -0.19
C ASN A 140 8.17 0.44 1.27
N GLU A 141 9.07 -0.12 2.07
CA GLU A 141 8.83 -0.40 3.50
C GLU A 141 8.56 0.84 4.39
N ASP A 142 8.95 2.04 3.97
CA ASP A 142 8.66 3.28 4.72
C ASP A 142 7.22 3.79 4.51
N GLY A 143 6.52 3.24 3.51
CA GLY A 143 5.11 3.50 3.29
C GLY A 143 4.19 2.75 4.24
N ARG A 144 2.89 2.81 3.94
CA ARG A 144 1.85 2.07 4.69
C ARG A 144 1.96 0.57 4.43
N PRO A 145 1.53 -0.29 5.39
CA PRO A 145 1.47 -1.74 5.20
C PRO A 145 0.70 -2.18 3.97
N GLN A 146 -0.43 -1.52 3.71
CA GLN A 146 -1.26 -1.72 2.53
C GLN A 146 -1.24 -0.46 1.67
N PHE A 147 -1.29 -0.63 0.35
CA PHE A 147 -1.68 0.46 -0.56
C PHE A 147 -3.20 0.70 -0.45
N ILE A 148 -3.71 1.80 -1.03
CA ILE A 148 -5.08 2.27 -0.78
C ILE A 148 -6.14 1.19 -1.03
N ASP A 149 -6.08 0.50 -2.16
CA ASP A 149 -7.11 -0.49 -2.53
C ASP A 149 -7.09 -1.67 -1.55
N ALA A 150 -5.91 -2.22 -1.25
CA ALA A 150 -5.75 -3.28 -0.25
C ALA A 150 -6.18 -2.83 1.15
N TRP A 151 -5.92 -1.58 1.53
CA TRP A 151 -6.39 -1.02 2.79
C TRP A 151 -7.93 -0.98 2.84
N LEU A 152 -8.59 -0.48 1.79
CA LEU A 152 -10.06 -0.48 1.71
C LEU A 152 -10.65 -1.88 1.77
N GLN A 153 -10.06 -2.86 1.08
CA GLN A 153 -10.50 -4.25 1.13
C GLN A 153 -10.37 -4.82 2.55
N GLN A 154 -9.19 -4.71 3.15
CA GLN A 154 -8.90 -5.30 4.46
C GLN A 154 -9.68 -4.63 5.59
N THR A 155 -9.79 -3.29 5.58
CA THR A 155 -10.66 -2.57 6.52
C THR A 155 -12.13 -2.94 6.32
N GLY A 156 -12.57 -3.17 5.08
CA GLY A 156 -13.90 -3.70 4.77
C GLY A 156 -14.16 -5.07 5.41
N TYR A 157 -13.20 -6.00 5.31
CA TYR A 157 -13.29 -7.30 5.95
C TYR A 157 -13.32 -7.20 7.48
N CYS A 158 -12.46 -6.37 8.07
CA CYS A 158 -12.47 -6.10 9.52
C CYS A 158 -13.79 -5.49 10.00
N ALA A 159 -14.50 -4.78 9.13
CA ALA A 159 -15.82 -4.20 9.39
C ALA A 159 -16.98 -5.19 9.14
N GLY A 160 -16.71 -6.42 8.69
CA GLY A 160 -17.73 -7.39 8.30
C GLY A 160 -18.48 -7.04 7.01
N LYS A 161 -17.95 -6.11 6.20
CA LYS A 161 -18.55 -5.75 4.91
C LYS A 161 -18.26 -6.83 3.87
N LYS A 162 -19.21 -7.05 2.96
CA LYS A 162 -19.00 -7.96 1.82
C LYS A 162 -18.05 -7.32 0.80
N PHE A 163 -17.28 -8.14 0.11
CA PHE A 163 -16.35 -7.72 -0.93
C PHE A 163 -16.78 -8.26 -2.30
N TYR A 164 -16.66 -7.45 -3.35
CA TYR A 164 -16.92 -7.86 -4.73
C TYR A 164 -15.90 -7.20 -5.69
N PRO A 165 -15.18 -7.98 -6.52
CA PRO A 165 -14.39 -7.44 -7.61
C PRO A 165 -15.28 -7.10 -8.82
N LEU A 166 -14.91 -6.07 -9.59
CA LEU A 166 -15.59 -5.71 -10.84
C LEU A 166 -15.05 -6.46 -12.06
N GLU A 167 -13.82 -6.93 -11.98
CA GLU A 167 -13.07 -7.64 -13.02
C GLU A 167 -12.38 -8.87 -12.41
N GLY A 168 -12.13 -9.90 -13.22
CA GLY A 168 -11.27 -11.02 -12.82
C GLY A 168 -9.78 -10.64 -12.89
N LEU A 169 -8.96 -11.28 -12.06
CA LEU A 169 -7.52 -11.04 -12.07
C LEU A 169 -6.88 -11.41 -13.41
N GLU A 170 -7.27 -12.54 -13.99
CA GLU A 170 -6.76 -13.02 -15.27
C GLU A 170 -7.07 -12.06 -16.42
N ASP A 171 -8.19 -11.36 -16.35
CA ASP A 171 -8.57 -10.38 -17.37
C ASP A 171 -7.72 -9.11 -17.31
N GLN A 172 -7.33 -8.68 -16.10
CA GLN A 172 -6.37 -7.57 -15.94
C GLN A 172 -4.98 -7.94 -16.45
N LEU A 173 -4.50 -9.16 -16.12
CA LEU A 173 -3.20 -9.63 -16.56
C LEU A 173 -3.12 -9.75 -18.08
N LYS A 174 -4.15 -10.35 -18.71
CA LYS A 174 -4.26 -10.39 -20.19
C LYS A 174 -4.29 -8.99 -20.80
N ALA A 175 -4.87 -7.99 -20.14
CA ALA A 175 -4.87 -6.62 -20.62
C ALA A 175 -3.46 -6.01 -20.61
N VAL A 176 -2.65 -6.30 -19.59
CA VAL A 176 -1.25 -5.86 -19.48
C VAL A 176 -0.33 -6.63 -20.45
N GLU A 177 -0.51 -7.95 -20.58
CA GLU A 177 0.27 -8.80 -21.49
C GLU A 177 0.10 -8.41 -22.95
N LYS A 178 -1.08 -7.97 -23.38
CA LYS A 178 -1.30 -7.49 -24.76
C LYS A 178 -0.46 -6.28 -25.15
N ILE A 179 0.17 -5.63 -24.17
CA ILE A 179 0.97 -4.41 -24.34
C ILE A 179 2.48 -4.76 -24.35
N SER A 180 2.85 -6.04 -24.41
CA SER A 180 4.20 -6.64 -24.20
C SER A 180 5.34 -6.23 -25.14
N ASN A 181 5.64 -4.95 -25.30
CA ASN A 181 7.03 -4.55 -25.54
C ASN A 181 7.64 -4.12 -24.21
N ILE A 182 8.92 -4.42 -23.99
CA ILE A 182 9.70 -4.08 -22.78
C ILE A 182 9.46 -2.62 -22.34
N THR A 183 9.26 -1.72 -23.31
CA THR A 183 8.87 -0.32 -23.14
C THR A 183 7.57 -0.11 -22.36
N ALA A 184 6.57 -0.98 -22.51
CA ALA A 184 5.32 -0.91 -21.77
C ALA A 184 5.45 -1.45 -20.34
N ARG A 185 6.32 -2.43 -20.09
CA ARG A 185 6.66 -2.86 -18.72
C ARG A 185 7.43 -1.77 -17.99
N THR A 186 8.37 -1.13 -18.67
CA THR A 186 9.10 0.04 -18.15
C THR A 186 8.18 1.26 -18.03
N ALA A 187 7.24 1.49 -18.94
CA ALA A 187 6.26 2.56 -18.82
C ALA A 187 5.27 2.29 -17.70
N LEU A 188 4.80 1.04 -17.53
CA LEU A 188 3.91 0.63 -16.44
C LEU A 188 4.60 0.73 -15.09
N SER A 189 5.88 0.31 -14.97
CA SER A 189 6.66 0.58 -13.77
C SER A 189 6.89 2.09 -13.56
N SER A 190 7.14 2.87 -14.62
CA SER A 190 7.22 4.34 -14.54
C SER A 190 5.89 5.05 -14.25
N LEU A 191 4.76 4.37 -14.51
CA LEU A 191 3.38 4.79 -14.24
C LEU A 191 3.02 4.51 -12.79
N LEU A 192 3.49 3.39 -12.25
CA LEU A 192 3.27 2.94 -10.87
C LEU A 192 4.21 3.65 -9.88
N PHE A 193 5.35 4.19 -10.34
CA PHE A 193 6.32 4.89 -9.49
C PHE A 193 6.36 6.41 -9.74
N SER A 194 6.27 7.12 -8.62
CA SER A 194 6.03 8.55 -8.49
C SER A 194 6.92 9.45 -9.37
N LYS A 195 6.34 9.99 -10.44
CA LYS A 195 6.58 11.41 -10.70
C LYS A 195 5.81 12.16 -9.63
N GLU A 196 6.51 12.85 -8.73
CA GLU A 196 5.93 13.68 -7.65
C GLU A 196 4.72 14.51 -8.13
N ALA A 197 4.73 14.97 -9.39
CA ALA A 197 3.61 15.65 -10.03
C ALA A 197 2.29 14.85 -10.04
N PHE A 198 2.32 13.53 -10.23
CA PHE A 198 1.13 12.66 -10.22
C PHE A 198 0.59 12.52 -8.81
N VAL A 199 1.47 12.33 -7.81
CA VAL A 199 1.11 12.31 -6.39
C VAL A 199 0.47 13.63 -5.96
N GLN A 200 1.06 14.77 -6.35
CA GLN A 200 0.53 16.09 -6.04
C GLN A 200 -0.84 16.33 -6.69
N SER A 201 -1.02 15.94 -7.95
CA SER A 201 -2.31 16.05 -8.65
C SER A 201 -3.39 15.19 -7.98
N TYR A 202 -3.01 14.01 -7.48
CA TYR A 202 -3.90 13.15 -6.71
C TYR A 202 -4.28 13.75 -5.36
N ILE A 203 -3.32 14.30 -4.60
CA ILE A 203 -3.59 14.96 -3.31
C ILE A 203 -4.55 16.15 -3.49
N GLN A 204 -4.41 16.90 -4.60
CA GLN A 204 -5.33 17.98 -4.95
C GLN A 204 -6.71 17.50 -5.40
N GLY A 205 -6.83 16.21 -5.76
CA GLY A 205 -8.06 15.60 -6.22
C GLY A 205 -8.47 16.00 -7.64
N ASP A 206 -7.53 16.45 -8.49
CA ASP A 206 -7.81 16.85 -9.87
C ASP A 206 -7.79 15.64 -10.82
N ILE A 207 -8.95 14.99 -10.95
CA ILE A 207 -9.13 13.81 -11.81
C ILE A 207 -8.97 14.11 -13.30
N ALA A 208 -9.19 15.37 -13.73
CA ALA A 208 -9.05 15.75 -15.13
C ALA A 208 -7.57 15.80 -15.51
N THR A 209 -6.74 16.41 -14.67
CA THR A 209 -5.29 16.43 -14.83
C THR A 209 -4.70 15.02 -14.75
N LEU A 210 -5.11 14.21 -13.77
CA LEU A 210 -4.67 12.82 -13.65
C LEU A 210 -4.96 12.00 -14.90
N SER A 211 -6.19 12.11 -15.43
CA SER A 211 -6.60 11.39 -16.64
C SER A 211 -5.83 11.87 -17.87
N LYS A 212 -5.55 13.18 -17.98
CA LYS A 212 -4.71 13.75 -19.04
C LYS A 212 -3.27 13.25 -18.96
N MET A 213 -2.69 13.22 -17.76
CA MET A 213 -1.33 12.71 -17.53
C MET A 213 -1.23 11.24 -17.93
N LEU A 214 -2.19 10.41 -17.49
CA LEU A 214 -2.27 9.00 -17.85
C LEU A 214 -2.39 8.80 -19.36
N LYS A 215 -3.30 9.53 -20.01
CA LYS A 215 -3.48 9.46 -21.46
C LYS A 215 -2.22 9.83 -22.22
N SER A 216 -1.52 10.89 -21.80
CA SER A 216 -0.24 11.32 -22.40
C SER A 216 0.87 10.27 -22.21
N GLN A 217 0.91 9.58 -21.06
CA GLN A 217 1.89 8.51 -20.82
C GLN A 217 1.64 7.27 -21.69
N LEU A 218 0.38 6.98 -22.02
CA LEU A 218 -0.01 5.85 -22.85
C LEU A 218 -0.06 6.17 -24.36
N GLU A 219 0.11 7.44 -24.74
CA GLU A 219 -0.03 7.91 -26.13
C GLU A 219 0.95 7.22 -27.09
N ASN A 220 2.16 6.92 -26.62
CA ASN A 220 3.21 6.28 -27.42
C ASN A 220 3.05 4.75 -27.54
N VAL A 221 2.00 4.17 -26.94
CA VAL A 221 1.74 2.73 -26.98
C VAL A 221 0.38 2.48 -27.64
N PRO A 222 0.35 2.13 -28.94
CA PRO A 222 -0.89 1.96 -29.69
C PRO A 222 -1.87 1.01 -29.00
N GLY A 223 -3.10 1.46 -28.78
CA GLY A 223 -4.15 0.65 -28.15
C GLY A 223 -4.05 0.47 -26.63
N ALA A 224 -2.99 0.96 -25.97
CA ALA A 224 -2.82 0.78 -24.53
C ALA A 224 -3.90 1.50 -23.71
N TYR A 225 -4.27 2.73 -24.08
CA TYR A 225 -5.34 3.46 -23.39
C TYR A 225 -6.69 2.73 -23.50
N ASP A 226 -7.00 2.20 -24.68
CA ASP A 226 -8.25 1.44 -24.90
C ASP A 226 -8.26 0.14 -24.09
N ALA A 227 -7.15 -0.60 -24.09
CA ALA A 227 -7.01 -1.86 -23.37
C ALA A 227 -7.00 -1.69 -21.84
N LEU A 228 -6.30 -0.68 -21.31
CA LEU A 228 -6.12 -0.48 -19.87
C LEU A 228 -7.21 0.38 -19.22
N ILE A 229 -7.89 1.25 -19.99
CA ILE A 229 -8.85 2.22 -19.45
C ILE A 229 -10.22 2.04 -20.10
N THR A 230 -10.37 2.35 -21.40
CA THR A 230 -11.69 2.50 -22.03
C THR A 230 -12.54 1.23 -21.96
N ARG A 231 -12.00 0.06 -22.33
CA ARG A 231 -12.76 -1.21 -22.28
C ARG A 231 -13.09 -1.61 -20.85
N ARG A 232 -12.14 -1.43 -19.94
CA ARG A 232 -12.28 -1.74 -18.51
C ARG A 232 -13.33 -0.86 -17.84
N ASN A 233 -13.42 0.43 -18.20
CA ASN A 233 -14.46 1.34 -17.74
C ASN A 233 -15.87 0.83 -18.06
N VAL A 234 -16.07 0.25 -19.24
CA VAL A 234 -17.38 -0.32 -19.63
C VAL A 234 -17.73 -1.52 -18.76
N VAL A 235 -16.77 -2.43 -18.54
CA VAL A 235 -16.95 -3.61 -17.66
C VAL A 235 -17.28 -3.16 -16.24
N MET A 236 -16.46 -2.29 -15.67
CA MET A 236 -16.63 -1.75 -14.32
C MET A 236 -17.95 -1.00 -14.15
N ALA A 237 -18.35 -0.15 -15.10
CA ALA A 237 -19.62 0.57 -15.03
C ALA A 237 -20.84 -0.37 -15.10
N ASN A 238 -20.76 -1.48 -15.84
CA ASN A 238 -21.80 -2.51 -15.88
C ASN A 238 -21.87 -3.33 -14.58
N GLY A 239 -20.71 -3.71 -14.04
CA GLY A 239 -20.63 -4.40 -12.74
C GLY A 239 -21.21 -3.53 -11.62
N LEU A 240 -20.86 -2.24 -11.60
CA LEU A 240 -21.36 -1.30 -10.61
C LEU A 240 -22.89 -1.08 -10.74
N ASP A 241 -23.43 -0.91 -11.96
CA ASP A 241 -24.89 -0.84 -12.18
C ASP A 241 -25.62 -2.07 -11.62
N THR A 242 -25.00 -3.25 -11.74
CA THR A 242 -25.57 -4.51 -11.23
C THR A 242 -25.53 -4.59 -9.71
N LEU A 243 -24.40 -4.25 -9.10
CA LEU A 243 -24.20 -4.33 -7.64
C LEU A 243 -25.04 -3.29 -6.89
N MET A 244 -25.06 -2.04 -7.37
CA MET A 244 -25.79 -0.94 -6.70
C MET A 244 -27.28 -1.21 -6.60
N ARG A 245 -27.88 -1.89 -7.58
CA ARG A 245 -29.32 -2.26 -7.54
C ARG A 245 -29.67 -3.21 -6.39
N LYS A 246 -28.68 -3.95 -5.87
CA LYS A 246 -28.87 -4.93 -4.79
C LYS A 246 -28.61 -4.31 -3.42
N GLN A 247 -27.59 -3.44 -3.29
CA GLN A 247 -27.16 -2.87 -2.01
C GLN A 247 -26.35 -1.58 -2.21
N SER A 248 -26.16 -0.80 -1.14
CA SER A 248 -25.23 0.33 -1.16
C SER A 248 -23.79 -0.18 -1.21
N VAL A 249 -22.98 0.37 -2.12
CA VAL A 249 -21.57 -0.01 -2.23
C VAL A 249 -20.64 1.20 -2.09
N PHE A 250 -19.47 0.98 -1.51
CA PHE A 250 -18.31 1.85 -1.64
C PHE A 250 -17.37 1.21 -2.65
N CYS A 251 -17.33 1.78 -3.85
CA CYS A 251 -16.49 1.32 -4.94
C CYS A 251 -15.22 2.17 -4.98
N ALA A 252 -14.04 1.54 -5.09
CA ALA A 252 -12.82 2.24 -5.44
C ALA A 252 -12.19 1.67 -6.71
N VAL A 253 -11.81 2.58 -7.60
CA VAL A 253 -11.14 2.31 -8.89
C VAL A 253 -10.02 3.34 -9.04
N GLY A 254 -8.97 3.02 -9.77
CA GLY A 254 -7.89 3.93 -10.08
C GLY A 254 -8.44 5.26 -10.62
N SER A 255 -7.95 6.37 -10.07
CA SER A 255 -8.43 7.72 -10.38
C SER A 255 -8.43 8.06 -11.88
N GLY A 256 -7.57 7.42 -12.68
CA GLY A 256 -7.55 7.54 -14.14
C GLY A 256 -8.78 7.00 -14.88
N HIS A 257 -9.62 6.19 -14.21
CA HIS A 257 -10.85 5.62 -14.76
C HIS A 257 -12.07 6.55 -14.61
N LEU A 258 -11.97 7.61 -13.81
CA LEU A 258 -13.14 8.41 -13.43
C LEU A 258 -13.58 9.43 -14.50
N HIS A 259 -12.63 10.16 -15.07
CA HIS A 259 -12.89 11.33 -15.91
C HIS A 259 -12.92 10.98 -17.41
N GLY A 260 -13.48 11.88 -18.23
CA GLY A 260 -13.52 11.76 -19.69
C GLY A 260 -14.87 11.28 -20.21
N THR A 261 -15.03 11.31 -21.54
CA THR A 261 -16.27 10.87 -22.22
C THR A 261 -16.53 9.37 -22.06
N ASP A 262 -15.46 8.61 -21.88
CA ASP A 262 -15.42 7.17 -21.64
C ASP A 262 -15.13 6.82 -20.17
N GLY A 263 -15.02 7.82 -19.29
CA GLY A 263 -14.84 7.62 -17.85
C GLY A 263 -16.08 7.05 -17.17
N ILE A 264 -15.88 6.31 -16.07
CA ILE A 264 -16.97 5.63 -15.33
C ILE A 264 -18.05 6.63 -14.89
N LEU A 265 -17.67 7.85 -14.47
CA LEU A 265 -18.64 8.88 -14.08
C LEU A 265 -19.61 9.20 -15.21
N GLN A 266 -19.11 9.32 -16.45
CA GLN A 266 -19.94 9.62 -17.61
C GLN A 266 -20.77 8.40 -18.04
N LEU A 267 -20.20 7.20 -17.97
CA LEU A 267 -20.92 5.95 -18.27
C LEU A 267 -22.08 5.69 -17.29
N LEU A 268 -21.92 6.05 -16.01
CA LEU A 268 -23.00 5.95 -15.04
C LEU A 268 -24.09 7.00 -15.28
N ARG A 269 -23.71 8.23 -15.66
CA ARG A 269 -24.68 9.27 -16.05
C ARG A 269 -25.48 8.85 -17.28
N SER A 270 -24.84 8.29 -18.31
CA SER A 270 -25.53 7.81 -19.52
C SER A 270 -26.48 6.63 -19.22
N LYS A 271 -26.18 5.84 -18.19
CA LYS A 271 -27.08 4.80 -17.66
C LYS A 271 -28.27 5.36 -16.87
N GLY A 272 -28.36 6.67 -16.64
CA GLY A 272 -29.46 7.34 -15.94
C GLY A 272 -29.26 7.54 -14.44
N TYR A 273 -28.04 7.38 -13.93
CA TYR A 273 -27.73 7.71 -12.54
C TYR A 273 -27.43 9.22 -12.36
N THR A 274 -27.81 9.75 -11.20
CA THR A 274 -27.32 11.05 -10.73
C THR A 274 -25.98 10.85 -10.05
N VAL A 275 -24.94 11.44 -10.62
CA VAL A 275 -23.56 11.31 -10.13
C VAL A 275 -23.01 12.70 -9.79
N ARG A 276 -22.78 12.97 -8.50
CA ARG A 276 -22.34 14.27 -7.99
C ARG A 276 -21.05 14.16 -7.15
N PRO A 277 -20.16 15.15 -7.21
CA PRO A 277 -18.96 15.14 -6.38
C PRO A 277 -19.38 15.30 -4.90
N VAL A 278 -18.67 14.63 -4.01
CA VAL A 278 -18.83 14.79 -2.57
C VAL A 278 -17.81 15.82 -2.09
N LYS A 279 -18.29 16.88 -1.45
CA LYS A 279 -17.43 17.93 -0.90
C LYS A 279 -16.45 17.35 0.11
N ALA A 280 -15.15 17.53 -0.14
CA ALA A 280 -14.12 17.23 0.84
C ALA A 280 -14.25 18.13 2.07
N THR A 281 -14.21 17.51 3.24
CA THR A 281 -14.28 18.17 4.54
C THR A 281 -13.11 17.66 5.38
N TYR A 282 -12.51 18.55 6.16
CA TYR A 282 -11.35 18.24 7.00
C TYR A 282 -11.55 18.89 8.36
N SER A 283 -11.67 18.06 9.38
CA SER A 283 -11.79 18.47 10.77
C SER A 283 -10.41 18.46 11.42
N THR A 284 -10.21 19.32 12.43
CA THR A 284 -8.97 19.33 13.22
C THR A 284 -8.84 18.07 14.08
N GLU A 285 -9.96 17.56 14.57
CA GLU A 285 -10.05 16.35 15.38
C GLU A 285 -10.70 15.21 14.59
N PRO A 286 -10.32 13.95 14.84
CA PRO A 286 -10.91 12.81 14.16
C PRO A 286 -12.43 12.74 14.35
N THR A 287 -13.17 12.72 13.25
CA THR A 287 -14.64 12.58 13.28
C THR A 287 -15.07 11.20 13.80
N PRO A 288 -16.31 11.03 14.30
CA PRO A 288 -16.80 9.71 14.74
C PRO A 288 -16.65 8.64 13.66
N ALA A 289 -16.97 8.96 12.41
CA ALA A 289 -16.80 8.04 11.27
C ALA A 289 -15.33 7.65 11.07
N GLN A 290 -14.40 8.61 11.16
CA GLN A 290 -12.97 8.33 11.06
C GLN A 290 -12.50 7.42 12.21
N GLN A 291 -12.94 7.68 13.45
CA GLN A 291 -12.62 6.85 14.61
C GLN A 291 -13.17 5.42 14.43
N THR A 292 -14.41 5.27 13.97
CA THR A 292 -15.02 3.98 13.65
C THR A 292 -14.20 3.24 12.60
N VAL A 293 -13.96 3.86 11.45
CA VAL A 293 -13.25 3.20 10.33
C VAL A 293 -11.81 2.83 10.71
N THR A 294 -11.10 3.70 11.44
CA THR A 294 -9.72 3.42 11.91
C THR A 294 -9.66 2.39 13.05
N SER A 295 -10.79 2.10 13.69
CA SER A 295 -10.90 1.00 14.66
C SER A 295 -10.97 -0.39 13.98
N TRP A 296 -11.43 -0.46 12.71
CA TRP A 296 -11.56 -1.70 11.93
C TRP A 296 -10.21 -2.19 11.39
N ARG A 297 -9.34 -2.62 12.30
CA ARG A 297 -7.95 -3.03 12.01
C ARG A 297 -7.60 -4.44 12.45
N VAL A 298 -8.55 -5.17 13.05
CA VAL A 298 -8.33 -6.53 13.55
C VAL A 298 -9.36 -7.46 12.90
N TYR A 299 -8.85 -8.53 12.29
CA TYR A 299 -9.62 -9.65 11.81
C TYR A 299 -9.17 -10.89 12.59
N THR A 300 -10.05 -11.44 13.41
CA THR A 300 -9.72 -12.63 14.22
C THR A 300 -10.06 -13.88 13.43
N VAL A 301 -9.07 -14.73 13.23
CA VAL A 301 -9.24 -16.06 12.65
C VAL A 301 -9.41 -17.03 13.80
N GLU A 302 -10.51 -17.75 13.83
CA GLU A 302 -10.81 -18.77 14.83
C GLU A 302 -11.09 -20.08 14.14
N SER A 303 -10.56 -21.17 14.69
CA SER A 303 -10.79 -22.52 14.18
C SER A 303 -11.12 -23.46 15.31
N ASP A 304 -12.35 -23.94 15.34
CA ASP A 304 -12.78 -25.00 16.26
C ASP A 304 -12.09 -26.32 15.93
N THR A 305 -11.88 -26.61 14.64
CA THR A 305 -11.20 -27.81 14.15
C THR A 305 -9.76 -27.92 14.64
N PHE A 306 -9.05 -26.79 14.70
CA PHE A 306 -7.65 -26.73 15.10
C PHE A 306 -7.43 -26.13 16.50
N GLY A 307 -8.51 -25.75 17.20
CA GLY A 307 -8.45 -25.20 18.55
C GLY A 307 -7.57 -23.96 18.70
N PHE A 308 -7.69 -22.97 17.81
CA PHE A 308 -6.93 -21.72 17.92
C PHE A 308 -7.73 -20.46 17.59
N SER A 309 -7.24 -19.33 18.09
CA SER A 309 -7.63 -17.97 17.72
C SER A 309 -6.38 -17.13 17.47
N ILE A 310 -6.37 -16.36 16.38
CA ILE A 310 -5.26 -15.44 16.04
C ILE A 310 -5.78 -14.11 15.47
N PRO A 311 -5.51 -12.97 16.13
CA PRO A 311 -5.84 -11.66 15.61
C PRO A 311 -4.83 -11.22 14.53
N LEU A 312 -5.32 -11.01 13.31
CA LEU A 312 -4.57 -10.51 12.17
C LEU A 312 -4.98 -9.08 11.83
N SER A 313 -4.14 -8.37 11.07
CA SER A 313 -4.43 -6.99 10.63
C SER A 313 -5.41 -6.91 9.44
N GLY A 314 -5.90 -8.07 8.98
CA GLY A 314 -6.81 -8.23 7.86
C GLY A 314 -7.15 -9.70 7.65
N LYS A 315 -8.07 -9.97 6.74
CA LYS A 315 -8.50 -11.32 6.39
C LYS A 315 -7.38 -12.07 5.66
N PRO A 316 -6.94 -13.25 6.14
CA PRO A 316 -5.97 -14.06 5.43
C PRO A 316 -6.62 -14.81 4.27
N LEU A 317 -5.78 -15.31 3.37
CA LEU A 317 -6.11 -16.37 2.45
C LEU A 317 -5.99 -17.72 3.15
N GLU A 318 -6.88 -18.63 2.81
CA GLU A 318 -6.97 -19.96 3.40
C GLU A 318 -6.74 -21.02 2.33
N PHE A 319 -5.78 -21.91 2.56
CA PHE A 319 -5.47 -23.03 1.69
C PHE A 319 -5.60 -24.32 2.48
N ALA A 320 -6.29 -25.29 1.88
CA ALA A 320 -6.41 -26.63 2.43
C ALA A 320 -5.89 -27.63 1.38
N SER A 321 -4.91 -28.42 1.76
CA SER A 321 -4.37 -29.53 0.98
C SER A 321 -4.59 -30.85 1.73
N GLN A 322 -4.17 -31.98 1.13
CA GLN A 322 -4.16 -33.25 1.85
C GLN A 322 -3.09 -33.30 2.95
N GLU A 323 -2.05 -32.45 2.85
CA GLU A 323 -0.89 -32.47 3.73
C GLU A 323 -0.99 -31.41 4.83
N ASP A 324 -1.53 -30.22 4.52
CA ASP A 324 -1.53 -29.08 5.41
C ASP A 324 -2.71 -28.12 5.21
N TYR A 325 -2.90 -27.27 6.22
CA TYR A 325 -3.81 -26.13 6.22
C TYR A 325 -3.00 -24.87 6.45
N ARG A 326 -3.20 -23.85 5.60
CA ARG A 326 -2.39 -22.63 5.60
C ARG A 326 -3.27 -21.41 5.67
N PHE A 327 -2.95 -20.50 6.57
CA PHE A 327 -3.54 -19.17 6.68
C PHE A 327 -2.46 -18.15 6.35
N VAL A 328 -2.63 -17.38 5.27
CA VAL A 328 -1.61 -16.45 4.76
C VAL A 328 -2.17 -15.04 4.74
N TYR A 329 -1.60 -14.13 5.51
CA TYR A 329 -1.90 -12.70 5.48
C TYR A 329 -0.71 -11.92 4.95
N GLN A 330 -0.95 -11.02 3.99
CA GLN A 330 0.08 -10.22 3.36
C GLN A 330 -0.20 -8.72 3.46
N GLU A 331 0.87 -7.97 3.68
CA GLU A 331 0.94 -6.52 3.59
C GLU A 331 1.53 -6.15 2.24
N LEU A 332 0.69 -5.93 1.23
CA LEU A 332 1.13 -5.76 -0.15
C LEU A 332 1.92 -4.45 -0.37
N GLY A 333 1.65 -3.42 0.43
CA GLY A 333 2.39 -2.16 0.37
C GLY A 333 3.84 -2.32 0.80
N GLN A 334 4.09 -2.97 1.94
CA GLN A 334 5.44 -3.18 2.48
C GLN A 334 6.09 -4.50 2.03
N GLY A 335 5.31 -5.42 1.47
CA GLY A 335 5.77 -6.73 1.02
C GLY A 335 6.01 -7.74 2.14
N ASN A 336 5.28 -7.63 3.26
CA ASN A 336 5.45 -8.55 4.40
C ASN A 336 4.38 -9.64 4.39
N THR A 337 4.76 -10.86 4.75
CA THR A 337 3.89 -12.04 4.83
C THR A 337 3.93 -12.63 6.23
N TYR A 338 2.76 -13.00 6.71
CA TYR A 338 2.51 -13.72 7.96
C TYR A 338 1.73 -14.98 7.61
N GLU A 339 2.26 -16.14 7.98
CA GLU A 339 1.71 -17.42 7.57
C GLU A 339 1.63 -18.37 8.77
N LEU A 340 0.48 -19.03 8.92
CA LEU A 340 0.28 -20.11 9.88
C LEU A 340 0.00 -21.39 9.09
N ILE A 341 0.86 -22.39 9.26
CA ILE A 341 0.74 -23.71 8.64
C ILE A 341 0.44 -24.72 9.74
N ILE A 342 -0.55 -25.57 9.51
CA ILE A 342 -0.97 -26.63 10.42
C ILE A 342 -0.98 -27.93 9.65
N ARG A 343 -0.26 -28.94 10.15
CA ARG A 343 -0.18 -30.27 9.54
C ARG A 343 -0.04 -31.36 10.60
N SER A 344 -0.22 -32.61 10.19
CA SER A 344 0.03 -33.76 11.07
C SER A 344 1.48 -33.78 11.57
N ALA A 345 1.66 -34.09 12.85
CA ALA A 345 2.99 -34.22 13.44
C ALA A 345 3.54 -35.62 13.20
N ASP A 346 4.18 -35.83 12.05
CA ASP A 346 4.88 -37.09 11.74
C ASP A 346 6.31 -37.12 12.33
N GLU A 347 6.80 -35.96 12.79
CA GLU A 347 8.15 -35.80 13.32
C GLU A 347 8.14 -35.16 14.73
N THR A 348 9.23 -35.34 15.47
CA THR A 348 9.40 -34.70 16.79
C THR A 348 9.86 -33.26 16.64
N LEU A 349 9.65 -32.43 17.68
CA LEU A 349 10.11 -31.04 17.68
C LEU A 349 11.63 -30.93 17.40
N SER A 350 12.42 -31.93 17.82
CA SER A 350 13.86 -31.99 17.57
C SER A 350 14.24 -32.21 16.09
N SER A 351 13.38 -32.81 15.26
CA SER A 351 13.66 -32.96 13.81
C SER A 351 13.71 -31.59 13.13
N TYR A 352 12.77 -30.71 13.51
CA TYR A 352 12.63 -29.36 12.98
C TYR A 352 13.84 -28.49 13.28
N LYS A 353 14.56 -28.76 14.38
CA LYS A 353 15.77 -28.01 14.75
C LYS A 353 16.82 -27.98 13.62
N LYS A 354 16.89 -29.04 12.81
CA LYS A 354 17.82 -29.14 11.67
C LYS A 354 17.52 -28.17 10.53
N GLN A 355 16.29 -27.64 10.46
CA GLN A 355 15.88 -26.68 9.42
C GLN A 355 16.35 -25.26 9.74
N PHE A 356 16.71 -24.98 11.00
CA PHE A 356 17.13 -23.66 11.44
C PHE A 356 18.59 -23.39 11.12
N ILE A 357 18.87 -22.13 10.80
CA ILE A 357 20.22 -21.62 10.67
C ILE A 357 20.84 -21.63 12.07
N ASP A 358 21.85 -22.49 12.27
CA ASP A 358 22.63 -22.58 13.49
C ASP A 358 24.11 -22.36 13.18
N ASN A 359 24.60 -21.17 13.51
CA ASN A 359 25.99 -20.77 13.36
C ASN A 359 26.43 -19.84 14.50
N GLN A 360 27.60 -19.19 14.37
CA GLN A 360 28.12 -18.31 15.42
C GLN A 360 27.32 -17.01 15.60
N ARG A 361 26.50 -16.63 14.62
CA ARG A 361 25.80 -15.34 14.56
C ARG A 361 24.30 -15.46 14.78
N GLN A 362 23.72 -16.59 14.38
CA GLN A 362 22.30 -16.87 14.52
C GLN A 362 22.11 -18.31 14.97
N ARG A 363 21.23 -18.51 15.95
CA ARG A 363 20.88 -19.82 16.47
C ARG A 363 19.39 -19.89 16.78
N PRO A 364 18.77 -21.06 16.62
CA PRO A 364 17.41 -21.26 17.10
C PRO A 364 17.36 -21.14 18.63
N VAL A 365 16.22 -20.64 19.12
CA VAL A 365 15.89 -20.52 20.54
C VAL A 365 14.81 -21.54 20.87
N GLU A 366 15.08 -22.37 21.86
CA GLU A 366 14.06 -23.22 22.48
C GLU A 366 13.37 -22.41 23.58
N LEU A 367 12.04 -22.42 23.59
CA LEU A 367 11.23 -21.63 24.52
C LEU A 367 9.99 -22.40 24.94
N THR A 368 9.48 -22.09 26.13
CA THR A 368 8.22 -22.62 26.63
C THR A 368 7.16 -21.54 26.51
N LEU A 369 6.08 -21.84 25.78
CA LEU A 369 4.93 -20.97 25.62
C LEU A 369 4.18 -20.81 26.97
N PRO A 370 3.36 -19.76 27.17
CA PRO A 370 2.67 -19.51 28.44
C PRO A 370 1.81 -20.67 28.96
N ASN A 371 1.39 -21.56 28.06
CA ASN A 371 0.61 -22.75 28.34
C ASN A 371 1.45 -24.02 28.61
N GLY A 372 2.77 -23.89 28.74
CA GLY A 372 3.69 -24.99 29.03
C GLY A 372 4.17 -25.78 27.81
N ILE A 373 3.72 -25.44 26.60
CA ILE A 373 4.14 -26.12 25.36
C ILE A 373 5.57 -25.71 24.98
N GLU A 374 6.41 -26.67 24.65
CA GLU A 374 7.74 -26.41 24.08
C GLU A 374 7.66 -25.99 22.61
N ALA A 375 8.43 -24.96 22.26
CA ALA A 375 8.52 -24.40 20.92
C ALA A 375 9.97 -24.12 20.53
N ILE A 376 10.24 -24.13 19.24
CA ILE A 376 11.52 -23.68 18.66
C ILE A 376 11.25 -22.49 17.76
N GLU A 377 12.03 -21.43 17.94
CA GLU A 377 11.99 -20.21 17.13
C GLU A 377 13.34 -19.91 16.52
N GLY A 378 13.38 -19.43 15.28
CA GLY A 378 14.62 -19.02 14.66
C GLY A 378 14.46 -18.65 13.20
N MET A 379 15.59 -18.42 12.53
CA MET A 379 15.62 -18.16 11.10
C MET A 379 15.85 -19.45 10.31
N VAL A 380 15.19 -19.56 9.17
CA VAL A 380 15.45 -20.61 8.18
C VAL A 380 15.64 -19.97 6.80
N HIS A 381 16.26 -20.71 5.88
CA HIS A 381 16.39 -20.31 4.48
C HIS A 381 15.44 -21.14 3.62
N ASP A 382 14.47 -20.48 2.99
CA ASP A 382 13.62 -21.05 1.94
C ASP A 382 14.30 -20.91 0.58
N GLU A 383 14.20 -21.92 -0.28
CA GLU A 383 14.76 -21.83 -1.63
C GLU A 383 14.03 -20.80 -2.50
N TRP A 384 12.73 -20.58 -2.26
CA TRP A 384 11.89 -19.73 -3.11
C TRP A 384 11.57 -18.40 -2.44
N LYS A 385 11.23 -18.44 -1.15
CA LYS A 385 10.83 -17.24 -0.38
C LYS A 385 12.01 -16.49 0.24
N GLY A 386 13.20 -17.09 0.23
CA GLY A 386 14.40 -16.57 0.87
C GLY A 386 14.37 -16.74 2.39
N LEU A 387 14.94 -15.78 3.12
CA LEU A 387 14.93 -15.82 4.57
C LEU A 387 13.55 -15.64 5.17
N GLN A 388 13.28 -16.42 6.21
CA GLN A 388 12.06 -16.33 6.98
C GLN A 388 12.33 -16.62 8.47
N TRP A 389 11.61 -15.93 9.34
CA TRP A 389 11.47 -16.28 10.74
C TRP A 389 10.43 -17.37 10.88
N ARG A 390 10.71 -18.40 11.69
CA ARG A 390 9.76 -19.46 12.00
C ARG A 390 9.66 -19.69 13.51
N ARG A 391 8.45 -19.97 13.99
CA ARG A 391 8.19 -20.60 15.30
C ARG A 391 7.41 -21.88 15.07
N ILE A 392 7.88 -22.97 15.67
CA ILE A 392 7.30 -24.30 15.53
C ILE A 392 7.01 -24.87 16.90
N PHE A 393 5.82 -25.43 17.09
CA PHE A 393 5.47 -26.24 18.25
C PHE A 393 4.52 -27.37 17.84
N ILE A 394 4.43 -28.38 18.69
CA ILE A 394 3.55 -29.54 18.48
C ILE A 394 2.51 -29.58 19.59
N HIS A 395 1.25 -29.75 19.19
CA HIS A 395 0.12 -29.87 20.10
C HIS A 395 -0.94 -30.79 19.48
N ASP A 396 -1.50 -31.72 20.26
CA ASP A 396 -2.54 -32.65 19.81
C ASP A 396 -2.25 -33.36 18.48
N ASN A 397 -1.03 -33.91 18.37
CA ASN A 397 -0.51 -34.59 17.18
C ASN A 397 -0.50 -33.73 15.90
N LYS A 398 -0.46 -32.40 16.05
CA LYS A 398 -0.34 -31.43 14.96
C LYS A 398 0.88 -30.54 15.17
N ALA A 399 1.60 -30.26 14.09
CA ALA A 399 2.65 -29.26 14.06
C ALA A 399 2.05 -27.93 13.63
N TYR A 400 2.23 -26.90 14.47
CA TYR A 400 1.90 -25.52 14.16
C TYR A 400 3.18 -24.81 13.79
N ILE A 401 3.26 -24.33 12.55
CA ILE A 401 4.43 -23.68 11.97
C ILE A 401 4.02 -22.27 11.61
N MET A 402 4.45 -21.31 12.42
CA MET A 402 4.26 -19.89 12.16
C MET A 402 5.45 -19.37 11.37
N VAL A 403 5.20 -18.64 10.29
CA VAL A 403 6.21 -18.17 9.35
C VAL A 403 6.02 -16.66 9.14
N CYS A 404 7.13 -15.93 9.09
CA CYS A 404 7.17 -14.52 8.75
C CYS A 404 8.33 -14.24 7.80
N TYR A 405 8.05 -13.58 6.68
CA TYR A 405 9.07 -13.07 5.77
C TYR A 405 8.62 -11.76 5.14
N GLY A 406 9.54 -10.93 4.67
CA GLY A 406 9.16 -9.66 4.08
C GLY A 406 10.35 -8.82 3.66
N GLY A 407 10.20 -7.50 3.74
CA GLY A 407 11.26 -6.56 3.47
C GLY A 407 12.34 -6.54 4.56
N ASN A 408 13.46 -5.89 4.26
CA ASN A 408 14.62 -5.82 5.12
C ASN A 408 14.31 -5.20 6.50
N LYS A 409 13.57 -4.09 6.60
CA LYS A 409 13.23 -3.48 7.90
C LYS A 409 12.32 -4.40 8.72
N PHE A 410 11.35 -5.05 8.06
CA PHE A 410 10.48 -6.03 8.71
C PHE A 410 11.28 -7.20 9.30
N MET A 411 12.20 -7.77 8.54
CA MET A 411 13.02 -8.91 8.98
C MET A 411 14.00 -8.59 10.11
N HIS A 412 14.30 -7.30 10.34
CA HIS A 412 15.12 -6.78 11.44
C HIS A 412 14.31 -6.10 12.56
N SER A 413 12.99 -6.29 12.59
CA SER A 413 12.09 -5.70 13.58
C SER A 413 11.60 -6.73 14.62
N ASP A 414 10.85 -6.27 15.62
CA ASP A 414 10.17 -7.13 16.58
C ASP A 414 8.81 -7.67 16.07
N ARG A 415 8.42 -7.33 14.84
CA ARG A 415 7.12 -7.70 14.27
C ARG A 415 6.92 -9.20 14.09
N PRO A 416 7.89 -10.00 13.62
CA PRO A 416 7.75 -11.46 13.56
C PRO A 416 7.45 -12.07 14.94
N LYS A 417 8.20 -11.66 15.97
CA LYS A 417 7.98 -12.10 17.34
C LYS A 417 6.60 -11.72 17.86
N LYS A 418 6.18 -10.47 17.66
CA LYS A 418 4.83 -10.00 17.99
C LYS A 418 3.73 -10.78 17.29
N TYR A 419 3.96 -11.25 16.05
CA TYR A 419 3.01 -12.11 15.36
C TYR A 419 2.96 -13.50 15.99
N PHE A 420 4.11 -14.10 16.29
CA PHE A 420 4.15 -15.41 16.94
C PHE A 420 3.46 -15.44 18.30
N ASP A 421 3.56 -14.34 19.06
CA ASP A 421 2.94 -14.21 20.38
C ASP A 421 1.42 -13.95 20.33
N ARG A 422 0.81 -13.75 19.15
CA ARG A 422 -0.64 -13.53 18.99
C ARG A 422 -1.47 -14.80 18.93
N LEU A 423 -0.87 -15.93 18.55
CA LEU A 423 -1.59 -17.19 18.45
C LEU A 423 -1.98 -17.68 19.85
N THR A 424 -3.28 -17.86 20.05
CA THR A 424 -3.84 -18.42 21.29
C THR A 424 -4.49 -19.76 20.96
N LEU A 425 -4.21 -20.79 21.74
CA LEU A 425 -4.89 -22.08 21.62
C LEU A 425 -6.14 -22.06 22.52
N THR A 426 -7.29 -22.47 22.00
CA THR A 426 -8.59 -22.32 22.66
C THR A 426 -8.98 -23.52 23.53
N ASN A 427 -8.27 -24.64 23.43
CA ASN A 427 -8.52 -25.87 24.20
C ASN A 427 -7.75 -25.93 25.53
N PHE A 428 -7.55 -24.78 26.18
CA PHE A 428 -6.87 -24.68 27.49
C PHE A 428 -7.84 -24.44 28.64
#